data_AF-A0A9D6L365-F1
#
_entry.id   AF-A0A9D6L365-F1
#
_cell.length_a   1.000
_cell.length_b   1.000
_cell.length_c   1.000
_cell.angle_alpha   90.00
_cell.angle_beta   90.00
_cell.angle_gamma   90.00
#
_symmetry.space_group_name_H-M   'P 1'
#
loop_
_entity.id
_entity.type
_entity.pdbx_description
1 polymer ?
#
loop_
_entity_poly.entity_id
_entity_poly.type
_entity_poly.pdbx_seq_one_letter_code
_entity_poly.pdbx_strand_id
1 'polypeptide(L)' 'MAMFADYVLNKETGRYEMQFVNQQYDLLMYIYFDEQTKTYKLNVSDEEADKISRSWWGRGFDLQYWLKEGEHRLR' A
#
# COMPACT_ATOMS: atom_id res chain seq x y z
N MET A 1 -8.77 -16.20 1.06
CA MET A 1 -7.57 -15.70 0.38
C MET A 1 -6.91 -14.67 1.29
N ALA A 2 -5.59 -14.64 1.42
CA ALA A 2 -4.89 -13.65 2.25
C ALA A 2 -4.17 -12.63 1.37
N MET A 3 -4.09 -11.39 1.85
CA MET A 3 -3.31 -10.31 1.27
C MET A 3 -2.28 -9.85 2.30
N PHE A 4 -1.10 -9.49 1.81
CA PHE A 4 0.03 -9.06 2.63
C PHE A 4 0.45 -7.65 2.23
N ALA A 5 0.82 -6.85 3.22
CA ALA A 5 1.52 -5.59 3.00
C ALA A 5 3.03 -5.86 3.04
N ASP A 6 3.72 -5.56 1.96
CA ASP A 6 5.16 -5.66 1.83
C ASP A 6 5.76 -4.26 1.73
N TYR A 7 6.83 -4.01 2.49
CA TYR A 7 7.46 -2.70 2.61
C TYR A 7 8.71 -2.68 1.76
N VAL A 8 8.66 -1.95 0.66
CA VAL A 8 9.71 -1.97 -0.37
C VAL A 8 10.46 -0.64 -0.35
N LEU A 9 11.78 -0.67 -0.18
CA LEU A 9 12.61 0.53 -0.33
C LEU A 9 12.76 0.85 -1.82
N ASN A 10 12.22 2.00 -2.25
CA ASN A 10 12.55 2.56 -3.55
C ASN A 10 13.98 3.12 -3.49
N LYS A 11 14.92 2.41 -4.13
CA LYS A 11 16.35 2.75 -4.11
C LYS A 11 16.67 4.05 -4.85
N GLU A 12 15.83 4.48 -5.78
CA GLU A 12 16.05 5.69 -6.57
C GLU A 12 15.64 6.94 -5.80
N THR A 13 14.55 6.87 -5.04
CA THR A 13 14.02 7.99 -4.28
C THR A 13 14.46 7.96 -2.80
N GLY A 14 15.03 6.86 -2.34
CA GLY A 14 15.38 6.62 -0.94
C GLY A 14 14.17 6.54 -0.02
N ARG A 15 12.96 6.40 -0.57
CA ARG A 15 11.71 6.33 0.20
C ARG A 15 11.15 4.92 0.20
N TYR A 16 10.55 4.56 1.32
CA TYR A 16 9.86 3.27 1.43
C TYR A 16 8.45 3.41 0.85
N GLU A 17 8.13 2.52 -0.07
CA GLU A 17 6.81 2.32 -0.65
C GLU A 17 6.17 1.07 0.00
N MET A 18 4.86 0.96 -0.10
CA MET A 18 4.14 -0.20 0.44
C MET A 18 3.40 -0.90 -0.68
N GLN A 19 3.77 -2.15 -0.94
CA GLN A 19 3.09 -3.00 -1.90
C GLN A 19 2.08 -3.87 -1.17
N PHE A 20 0.99 -4.16 -1.86
CA PHE A 20 0.00 -5.11 -1.39
C PHE A 20 -0.10 -6.26 -2.38
N VAL A 21 0.16 -7.46 -1.89
CA VAL A 21 0.27 -8.67 -2.71
C VAL A 21 -0.67 -9.77 -2.23
N ASN A 22 -1.06 -10.67 -3.13
CA ASN A 22 -1.82 -11.87 -2.77
C ASN A 22 -0.89 -13.01 -2.25
N GLN A 23 -1.46 -14.19 -1.98
CA GLN A 23 -0.71 -15.38 -1.55
C GLN A 23 0.28 -15.92 -2.59
N GLN A 24 0.07 -15.62 -3.87
CA GLN A 24 0.95 -15.96 -4.97
C GLN A 24 2.03 -14.90 -5.21
N TYR A 25 2.09 -13.84 -4.39
CA TYR A 25 2.94 -12.66 -4.57
C TYR A 25 2.63 -11.83 -5.83
N ASP A 26 1.43 -11.95 -6.39
CA ASP A 26 0.98 -11.03 -7.43
C ASP A 26 0.65 -9.67 -6.81
N LEU A 27 1.16 -8.60 -7.43
CA LEU A 27 0.90 -7.22 -7.02
C LEU A 27 -0.57 -6.85 -7.26
N LEU A 28 -1.26 -6.42 -6.21
CA LEU A 28 -2.65 -5.96 -6.26
C LEU A 28 -2.72 -4.43 -6.36
N MET A 29 -1.97 -3.74 -5.48
CA MET A 29 -1.85 -2.28 -5.46
C MET A 29 -0.63 -1.87 -4.65
N TYR A 30 -0.24 -0.60 -4.71
CA TYR A 30 0.83 -0.04 -3.89
C TYR A 30 0.58 1.42 -3.52
N ILE A 31 1.13 1.81 -2.38
CA ILE A 31 1.24 3.19 -1.92
C ILE A 31 2.62 3.70 -2.30
N TYR A 32 2.67 4.84 -2.99
CA TYR A 32 3.89 5.55 -3.33
C TYR A 32 3.86 6.98 -2.84
N PHE A 33 5.04 7.58 -2.72
CA PHE A 33 5.18 8.99 -2.40
C PHE A 33 5.19 9.81 -3.70
N ASP A 34 4.17 10.64 -3.89
CA ASP A 34 4.11 11.58 -5.01
C ASP A 34 4.94 12.83 -4.69
N GLU A 35 6.01 13.02 -5.45
CA GLU A 35 6.93 14.15 -5.29
C GLU A 35 6.33 15.51 -5.67
N GLN A 36 5.34 15.54 -6.56
CA GLN A 36 4.73 16.80 -6.99
C GLN A 36 3.79 17.34 -5.92
N THR A 37 3.02 16.45 -5.31
CA THR A 37 2.05 16.81 -4.26
C THR A 37 2.59 16.62 -2.84
N LYS A 38 3.82 16.08 -2.71
CA LYS A 38 4.50 15.78 -1.44
C LYS A 38 3.63 14.96 -0.49
N THR A 39 2.87 14.02 -1.03
CA THR A 39 1.94 13.17 -0.27
C THR A 39 1.98 11.73 -0.74
N TYR A 40 1.52 10.81 0.11
CA TYR A 40 1.36 9.41 -0.28
C TYR A 40 0.06 9.21 -1.05
N LYS A 41 0.14 8.42 -2.12
CA LYS A 41 -0.98 8.10 -3.02
C LYS A 41 -1.01 6.62 -3.35
N LEU A 42 -2.18 6.15 -3.75
CA LEU A 42 -2.38 4.82 -4.31
C LEU A 42 -2.13 4.84 -5.82
N ASN A 43 -1.62 3.73 -6.34
CA ASN A 43 -1.50 3.51 -7.79
C ASN A 43 -2.83 3.19 -8.48
N VAL A 44 -3.87 2.92 -7.68
CA VAL A 44 -5.25 2.67 -8.10
C VAL A 44 -6.18 3.74 -7.50
N SER A 45 -7.41 3.84 -7.99
CA SER A 45 -8.42 4.71 -7.38
C SER A 45 -8.84 4.22 -5.99
N ASP A 46 -9.38 5.13 -5.17
CA ASP A 46 -9.89 4.80 -3.83
C ASP A 46 -10.99 3.72 -3.89
N GLU A 47 -11.85 3.74 -4.91
CA GLU A 47 -12.90 2.74 -5.13
C GLU A 47 -12.32 1.34 -5.40
N GLU A 48 -11.30 1.24 -6.26
CA GLU A 48 -10.68 -0.04 -6.57
C GLU A 48 -9.87 -0.55 -5.38
N ALA A 49 -9.19 0.33 -4.64
CA ALA A 49 -8.51 -0.03 -3.40
C ALA A 49 -9.48 -0.60 -2.35
N ASP A 50 -10.65 0.02 -2.16
CA ASP A 50 -11.68 -0.45 -1.24
C ASP A 50 -12.22 -1.83 -1.68
N LYS A 51 -12.48 -2.01 -2.98
CA LYS A 51 -12.91 -3.28 -3.56
C LYS A 51 -11.87 -4.40 -3.38
N ILE A 52 -10.59 -4.12 -3.63
CA ILE A 52 -9.48 -5.05 -3.40
C ILE A 52 -9.44 -5.40 -1.90
N SER A 53 -9.38 -4.39 -1.02
CA SER A 53 -9.32 -4.61 0.43
C SER A 53 -10.49 -5.43 0.96
N ARG A 54 -11.72 -5.18 0.50
CA ARG A 54 -12.89 -5.99 0.88
C ARG A 54 -12.81 -7.42 0.36
N SER A 55 -12.31 -7.62 -0.86
CA SER A 55 -12.19 -8.95 -1.47
C SER A 55 -11.15 -9.81 -0.75
N TRP A 56 -10.07 -9.19 -0.25
CA TRP A 56 -8.91 -9.91 0.28
C TRP A 56 -8.80 -9.88 1.82
N TRP A 57 -9.25 -8.82 2.48
CA TRP A 57 -9.22 -8.66 3.95
C TRP A 57 -10.62 -8.58 4.58
N GLY A 58 -11.69 -8.53 3.80
CA GLY A 58 -13.06 -8.44 4.33
C GLY A 58 -13.40 -7.10 4.97
N ARG A 59 -12.55 -6.07 4.82
CA ARG A 59 -12.76 -4.71 5.35
C ARG A 59 -12.36 -3.65 4.34
N GLY A 60 -12.91 -2.46 4.50
CA GLY A 60 -12.58 -1.33 3.64
C GLY A 60 -11.12 -0.91 3.74
N PHE A 61 -10.61 -0.27 2.69
CA PHE A 61 -9.22 0.19 2.68
C PHE A 61 -9.05 1.46 3.50
N ASP A 62 -8.03 1.50 4.36
CA ASP A 62 -7.68 2.69 5.15
C ASP A 62 -6.22 3.06 4.91
N LEU A 63 -6.01 4.08 4.07
CA LEU A 63 -4.68 4.59 3.74
C LEU A 63 -3.94 5.10 4.98
N GLN A 64 -4.61 5.79 5.90
CA GLN A 64 -3.98 6.39 7.08
C GLN A 64 -3.52 5.32 8.07
N TYR A 65 -4.29 4.23 8.22
CA TYR A 65 -3.87 3.06 8.98
C TYR A 65 -2.57 2.47 8.42
N TRP A 66 -2.51 2.22 7.11
CA TRP A 66 -1.33 1.63 6.48
C TRP A 66 -0.11 2.54 6.56
N LEU A 67 -0.27 3.85 6.37
CA LEU A 67 0.84 4.80 6.53
C LEU A 67 1.40 4.79 7.96
N LYS A 68 0.54 4.76 8.98
CA LYS A 68 0.97 4.64 10.39
C LYS A 68 1.67 3.31 10.66
N GLU A 69 1.13 2.19 10.17
CA GLU A 69 1.78 0.88 10.28
C GLU A 69 3.17 0.87 9.62
N GLY A 70 3.30 1.56 8.48
CA GLY A 70 4.59 1.74 7.82
C GLY A 70 5.57 2.56 8.65
N GLU A 71 5.16 3.69 9.20
CA GLU A 71 6.01 4.47 10.11
C GLU A 71 6.47 3.65 11.31
N HIS A 72 5.60 2.80 11.88
CA HIS A 72 5.95 1.94 13.01
C HIS A 72 6.97 0.85 12.65
N ARG A 73 6.87 0.26 11.46
CA ARG A 73 7.79 -0.80 11.01
C ARG A 73 9.13 -0.27 10.51
N LEU A 74 9.19 1.02 10.19
CA LEU A 74 10.39 1.71 9.70
C LEU A 74 11.21 2.39 10.81
N ARG A 75 10.75 2.34 12.07
CA ARG A 75 11.51 2.73 13.26
C ARG A 75 12.25 1.54 13.85
#